data_AF-W6ND58-F1
#
_entry.id   AF-W6ND58-F1
#
_cell.length_a   1.000
_cell.length_b   1.000
_cell.length_c   1.000
_cell.angle_alpha   90.00
_cell.angle_beta   90.00
_cell.angle_gamma   90.00
#
_symmetry.space_group_name_H-M   'P 1'
#
loop_
_entity.id
_entity.type
_entity.pdbx_description
1 polymer ?
#
loop_
_entity_poly.entity_id
_entity_poly.type
_entity_poly.pdbx_seq_one_letter_code
_entity_poly.pdbx_strand_id
1 'polypeptide(L)'
;MPLGTIYFVLIFLTLGTVILGVLCGTVIPNTVGAIKLAFILWLILVYLAVKSPPVHYSYWLVSIYQLNIVASFKYILEACEHFELRGNPLSLSNMFTYTDIVNPGVSLCFMILDIILYFTFLIMYDSLEWCALFADVFTIVRKKKPVSF
;
A
#
# COMPACT_ATOMS: atom_id res chain seq x y z
N MET A 1 1.02 -10.37 -23.93
CA MET A 1 1.18 -9.86 -22.56
C MET A 1 2.63 -9.75 -22.17
N PRO A 2 3.12 -8.56 -21.80
CA PRO A 2 4.47 -8.37 -21.31
C PRO A 2 4.61 -8.94 -19.89
N LEU A 3 4.84 -10.26 -19.82
CA LEU A 3 4.89 -11.03 -18.57
C LEU A 3 5.81 -10.43 -17.51
N GLY A 4 6.95 -9.87 -17.90
CA GLY A 4 7.93 -9.30 -16.97
C GLY A 4 7.38 -8.12 -16.17
N THR A 5 6.65 -7.22 -16.83
CA THR A 5 6.02 -6.06 -16.19
C THR A 5 4.93 -6.50 -15.22
N ILE A 6 4.06 -7.43 -15.62
CA ILE A 6 2.97 -7.92 -14.78
C ILE A 6 3.52 -8.63 -13.54
N TYR A 7 4.57 -9.45 -13.70
CA TYR A 7 5.23 -10.13 -12.60
C TYR A 7 5.81 -9.13 -11.58
N PHE A 8 6.50 -8.09 -12.07
CA PHE A 8 7.05 -7.04 -11.23
C PHE A 8 5.95 -6.37 -10.41
N VAL A 9 4.84 -5.99 -11.05
CA VAL A 9 3.71 -5.31 -10.41
C VAL A 9 3.02 -6.22 -9.38
N LEU A 10 2.87 -7.52 -9.66
CA LEU A 10 2.33 -8.50 -8.71
C LEU A 10 3.19 -8.64 -7.45
N ILE A 11 4.52 -8.53 -7.57
CA ILE A 11 5.42 -8.52 -6.42
C ILE A 11 5.12 -7.31 -5.53
N PHE A 12 4.96 -6.10 -6.10
CA PHE A 12 4.61 -4.91 -5.29
C PHE A 12 3.24 -5.06 -4.63
N LEU A 13 2.25 -5.56 -5.35
CA LEU A 13 0.92 -5.81 -4.76
C LEU A 13 1.02 -6.76 -3.58
N THR A 14 1.75 -7.88 -3.73
CA THR A 14 1.96 -8.88 -2.68
C THR A 14 2.73 -8.30 -1.50
N LEU A 15 3.76 -7.48 -1.76
CA LEU A 15 4.51 -6.82 -0.70
C LEU A 15 3.59 -5.88 0.11
N GLY A 16 2.76 -5.09 -0.57
CA GLY A 16 1.77 -4.23 0.07
C GLY A 16 0.74 -5.00 0.89
N THR A 17 0.25 -6.15 0.40
CA THR A 17 -0.69 -6.99 1.14
C THR A 17 -0.07 -7.56 2.41
N VAL A 18 1.18 -8.03 2.34
CA VAL A 18 1.91 -8.58 3.47
C VAL A 18 2.12 -7.50 4.53
N ILE A 19 2.60 -6.31 4.16
CA ILE A 19 2.83 -5.22 5.12
C ILE A 19 1.52 -4.81 5.79
N LEU A 20 0.42 -4.71 5.04
CA LEU A 20 -0.90 -4.41 5.60
C LEU A 20 -1.37 -5.48 6.59
N GLY A 21 -1.13 -6.76 6.29
CA GLY A 21 -1.40 -7.88 7.19
C GLY A 21 -0.57 -7.81 8.48
N VAL A 22 0.73 -7.50 8.37
CA VAL A 22 1.60 -7.31 9.54
C VAL A 22 1.11 -6.13 10.38
N LEU A 23 0.74 -5.01 9.76
CA LEU A 23 0.21 -3.83 10.45
C LEU A 23 -1.10 -4.13 11.20
N CYS A 24 -1.96 -4.99 10.67
CA CYS A 24 -3.14 -5.45 11.42
C CYS A 24 -2.77 -6.31 12.63
N GLY A 25 -1.71 -7.12 12.50
CA GLY A 25 -1.16 -7.94 13.57
C GLY A 25 -0.48 -7.14 14.68
N THR A 26 0.12 -5.99 14.36
CA THR A 26 0.69 -5.10 15.38
C THR A 26 -0.40 -4.34 16.14
N VAL A 27 -1.49 -3.94 15.48
CA VAL A 27 -2.58 -3.19 16.13
C VAL A 27 -3.48 -4.08 17.00
N ILE A 28 -3.70 -5.34 16.62
CA ILE A 28 -4.59 -6.26 17.35
C ILE A 28 -3.78 -7.44 17.93
N PRO A 29 -3.71 -7.60 19.26
CA PRO A 29 -2.94 -8.68 19.89
C PRO A 29 -3.53 -10.08 19.70
N ASN A 30 -4.81 -10.18 19.32
CA ASN A 30 -5.47 -11.45 19.03
C ASN A 30 -5.31 -11.84 17.55
N THR A 31 -4.64 -12.96 17.27
CA THR A 31 -4.40 -13.49 15.92
C THR A 31 -5.68 -13.58 15.08
N VAL A 32 -6.79 -14.09 15.64
CA VAL A 32 -8.06 -14.22 14.91
C VAL A 32 -8.67 -12.85 14.62
N GLY A 33 -8.52 -11.90 15.54
CA GLY A 33 -8.97 -10.52 15.36
C GLY A 33 -8.17 -9.79 14.27
N ALA A 34 -6.85 -9.93 14.27
CA ALA A 34 -5.96 -9.36 13.28
C ALA A 34 -6.26 -9.87 11.86
N ILE A 35 -6.45 -11.19 11.71
CA ILE A 35 -6.82 -11.79 10.40
C ILE A 35 -8.16 -11.25 9.90
N LYS A 36 -9.17 -11.16 10.78
CA LYS A 36 -10.49 -10.60 10.41
C LYS A 36 -10.38 -9.15 9.97
N LEU A 37 -9.61 -8.33 10.70
CA LEU A 37 -9.40 -6.92 10.33
C LEU A 37 -8.68 -6.79 8.99
N ALA A 38 -7.58 -7.53 8.79
CA ALA A 38 -6.82 -7.52 7.53
C ALA A 38 -7.71 -7.91 6.35
N PHE A 39 -8.56 -8.94 6.52
CA PHE A 39 -9.50 -9.36 5.50
C PHE A 39 -10.55 -8.29 5.19
N ILE A 40 -11.14 -7.65 6.20
CA ILE A 40 -12.11 -6.57 6.00
C ILE A 40 -11.47 -5.38 5.29
N LEU A 41 -10.29 -4.95 5.71
CA LEU A 41 -9.55 -3.87 5.06
C LEU A 41 -9.23 -4.20 3.61
N TRP A 42 -8.79 -5.43 3.34
CA TRP A 42 -8.55 -5.89 1.97
C TRP A 42 -9.81 -5.84 1.12
N LEU A 43 -10.96 -6.29 1.64
CA LEU A 43 -12.24 -6.21 0.93
C LEU A 43 -12.64 -4.76 0.63
N ILE A 44 -12.39 -3.82 1.56
CA ILE A 44 -12.64 -2.39 1.33
C ILE A 44 -11.76 -1.87 0.19
N LEU A 45 -10.47 -2.20 0.19
CA LEU A 45 -9.55 -1.80 -0.90
C LEU A 45 -10.00 -2.38 -2.24
N VAL A 46 -10.39 -3.66 -2.29
CA VAL A 46 -10.93 -4.29 -3.50
C VAL A 46 -12.21 -3.61 -3.94
N TYR A 47 -13.15 -3.33 -3.03
CA TYR A 47 -14.41 -2.66 -3.36
C TYR A 47 -14.17 -1.27 -3.96
N LEU A 48 -13.27 -0.47 -3.37
CA LEU A 48 -12.91 0.84 -3.89
C LEU A 48 -12.24 0.76 -5.27
N ALA A 49 -11.43 -0.27 -5.52
CA ALA A 49 -10.81 -0.50 -6.83
C ALA A 49 -11.86 -0.90 -7.89
N VAL A 50 -12.84 -1.73 -7.53
CA VAL A 50 -13.93 -2.10 -8.44
C VAL A 50 -14.77 -0.86 -8.81
N LYS A 51 -15.01 0.03 -7.85
CA LYS A 51 -15.74 1.29 -8.06
C LYS A 51 -14.93 2.39 -8.73
N SER A 52 -13.63 2.20 -8.92
CA SER A 52 -12.77 3.20 -9.54
C SER A 52 -13.18 3.43 -11.01
N PRO A 53 -13.09 4.68 -11.52
CA PRO A 53 -13.33 4.96 -12.94
C PRO A 53 -12.35 4.19 -13.83
N PRO A 54 -12.58 4.12 -15.15
CA PRO A 54 -11.59 3.56 -16.08
C PRO A 54 -10.40 4.52 -16.29
N VAL A 55 -9.25 3.98 -16.71
CA VAL A 55 -7.97 4.69 -16.86
C VAL A 55 -7.98 5.93 -17.78
N HIS A 56 -8.96 6.03 -18.67
CA HIS A 56 -9.11 7.11 -19.66
C HIS A 56 -10.10 8.21 -19.27
N TYR A 57 -10.73 8.14 -18.09
CA TYR A 57 -11.85 9.02 -17.74
C TYR A 57 -11.43 10.47 -17.41
N SER A 58 -10.81 10.66 -16.25
CA SER A 58 -10.34 11.98 -15.79
C SER A 58 -9.07 11.77 -15.00
N TYR A 59 -7.99 12.46 -15.40
CA TYR A 59 -6.67 12.30 -14.80
C TYR A 59 -6.71 12.45 -13.27
N TRP A 60 -7.31 13.55 -12.79
CA TRP A 60 -7.41 13.84 -11.36
C TRP A 60 -8.21 12.80 -10.58
N LEU A 61 -9.34 12.35 -11.14
CA LEU A 61 -10.17 11.34 -10.47
C LEU A 61 -9.42 10.01 -10.38
N VAL A 62 -8.78 9.59 -11.47
CA VAL A 62 -7.96 8.37 -11.52
C VAL A 62 -6.80 8.46 -10.54
N SER A 63 -6.09 9.60 -10.45
CA SER A 63 -4.98 9.82 -9.51
C SER A 63 -5.41 9.74 -8.04
N ILE A 64 -6.60 10.21 -7.67
CA ILE A 64 -7.11 10.07 -6.29
C ILE A 64 -7.34 8.60 -5.95
N TYR A 65 -7.95 7.85 -6.88
CA TYR A 65 -8.17 6.41 -6.68
C TYR A 65 -6.86 5.61 -6.68
N GLN A 66 -5.78 6.11 -7.25
CA GLN A 66 -4.46 5.46 -7.23
C GLN A 66 -3.81 5.40 -5.86
N LEU A 67 -4.27 6.17 -4.86
CA LEU A 67 -3.88 6.03 -3.45
C LEU A 67 -4.34 4.70 -2.81
N ASN A 68 -5.10 3.90 -3.57
CA ASN A 68 -5.41 2.53 -3.23
C ASN A 68 -4.58 1.61 -4.13
N ILE A 69 -3.64 0.87 -3.53
CA ILE A 69 -2.74 -0.07 -4.21
C ILE A 69 -3.47 -1.04 -5.16
N VAL A 70 -4.69 -1.48 -4.81
CA VAL A 70 -5.49 -2.40 -5.65
C VAL A 70 -6.06 -1.68 -6.88
N ALA A 71 -6.48 -0.43 -6.72
CA ALA A 71 -6.94 0.39 -7.85
C ALA A 71 -5.75 0.76 -8.76
N SER A 72 -4.60 1.07 -8.17
CA SER A 72 -3.37 1.32 -8.93
C SER A 72 -2.94 0.09 -9.74
N PHE A 73 -3.01 -1.11 -9.14
CA PHE A 73 -2.81 -2.36 -9.85
C PHE A 73 -3.76 -2.54 -11.04
N LYS A 74 -5.07 -2.30 -10.83
CA LYS A 74 -6.08 -2.34 -11.89
C LYS A 74 -5.73 -1.39 -13.03
N TYR A 75 -5.32 -0.15 -12.75
CA TYR A 75 -4.96 0.81 -13.80
C TYR A 75 -3.74 0.39 -14.62
N ILE A 76 -2.77 -0.29 -14.00
CA ILE A 76 -1.64 -0.85 -14.75
C ILE A 76 -2.12 -1.95 -15.70
N LEU A 77 -3.05 -2.81 -15.27
CA LEU A 77 -3.61 -3.85 -16.14
C LEU A 77 -4.43 -3.26 -17.28
N GLU A 78 -5.29 -2.28 -17.01
CA GLU A 78 -6.06 -1.57 -18.04
C GLU A 78 -5.14 -0.85 -19.04
N ALA A 79 -4.07 -0.23 -18.55
CA ALA A 79 -3.06 0.38 -19.40
C ALA A 79 -2.31 -0.68 -20.23
N CYS A 80 -1.97 -1.85 -19.68
CA CYS A 80 -1.38 -2.95 -20.44
C CYS A 80 -2.27 -3.33 -21.62
N GLU A 81 -3.56 -3.55 -21.38
CA GLU A 81 -4.53 -3.90 -22.41
C GLU A 81 -4.60 -2.83 -23.51
N HIS A 82 -4.65 -1.55 -23.12
CA HIS A 82 -4.68 -0.44 -24.07
C HIS A 82 -3.42 -0.35 -24.94
N PHE A 83 -2.25 -0.65 -24.37
CA PHE A 83 -0.97 -0.70 -25.10
C PHE A 83 -0.92 -1.87 -26.08
N GLU A 84 -1.41 -3.05 -25.67
CA GLU A 84 -1.49 -4.22 -26.54
C GLU A 84 -2.42 -4.00 -27.73
N LEU A 85 -3.58 -3.38 -27.51
CA LEU A 85 -4.52 -3.02 -28.57
C LEU A 85 -3.91 -2.05 -29.59
N ARG A 86 -2.90 -1.26 -29.20
CA ARG A 86 -2.16 -0.35 -30.09
C ARG A 86 -0.93 -0.98 -30.76
N GLY A 87 -0.67 -2.26 -30.53
CA GLY A 87 0.47 -2.98 -31.12
C GLY A 87 1.82 -2.67 -30.47
N ASN A 88 1.84 -1.92 -29.37
CA ASN A 88 3.07 -1.59 -28.63
C ASN A 88 3.05 -2.29 -27.28
N PRO A 89 3.73 -3.44 -27.10
CA PRO A 89 3.72 -4.13 -25.82
C PRO A 89 4.33 -3.24 -24.73
N LEU A 90 3.69 -3.21 -23.56
CA LEU A 90 4.16 -2.44 -22.42
C LEU A 90 5.49 -3.01 -21.89
N SER A 91 6.55 -2.21 -21.91
CA SER A 91 7.83 -2.49 -21.29
C SER A 91 8.13 -1.43 -20.24
N LEU A 92 8.97 -1.74 -19.24
CA LEU A 92 9.42 -0.74 -18.25
C LEU A 92 9.97 0.53 -18.91
N SER A 93 10.60 0.40 -20.10
CA SER A 93 11.15 1.52 -20.86
C SER A 93 10.11 2.43 -21.53
N ASN A 94 8.86 1.98 -21.72
CA ASN A 94 7.81 2.76 -22.38
C ASN A 94 6.59 3.06 -21.48
N MET A 95 6.73 2.85 -20.16
CA MET A 95 5.65 3.04 -19.17
C MET A 95 5.15 4.48 -19.00
N PHE A 96 5.90 5.45 -19.52
CA PHE A 96 5.58 6.89 -19.41
C PHE A 96 5.25 7.53 -20.76
N THR A 97 5.12 6.72 -21.82
CA THR A 97 5.11 7.22 -23.19
C THR A 97 3.78 7.83 -23.62
N TYR A 98 2.66 7.45 -23.01
CA TYR A 98 1.33 7.84 -23.47
C TYR A 98 0.73 8.94 -22.58
N THR A 99 0.11 9.94 -23.21
CA THR A 99 -0.51 11.07 -22.49
C THR A 99 -2.04 11.08 -22.59
N ASP A 100 -2.61 10.18 -23.39
CA ASP A 100 -4.04 10.04 -23.62
C ASP A 100 -4.75 9.22 -22.54
N ILE A 101 -3.99 8.45 -21.76
CA ILE A 101 -4.46 7.71 -20.58
C ILE A 101 -3.54 8.02 -19.40
N VAL A 102 -3.99 7.73 -18.18
CA VAL A 102 -3.08 7.79 -17.04
C VAL A 102 -1.97 6.75 -17.20
N ASN A 103 -0.73 7.23 -17.17
CA ASN A 103 0.44 6.40 -17.44
C ASN A 103 0.54 5.21 -16.46
N PRO A 104 0.85 4.00 -16.96
CA PRO A 104 1.12 2.85 -16.09
C PRO A 104 2.32 3.11 -15.17
N GLY A 105 3.31 3.91 -15.62
CA GLY A 105 4.42 4.33 -14.77
C GLY A 105 3.99 5.21 -13.60
N VAL A 106 3.00 6.09 -13.79
CA VAL A 106 2.44 6.91 -12.69
C VAL A 106 1.75 6.01 -11.67
N SER A 107 0.94 5.07 -12.15
CA SER A 107 0.28 4.08 -11.28
C SER A 107 1.31 3.26 -10.49
N LEU A 108 2.40 2.81 -11.13
CA LEU A 108 3.49 2.13 -10.45
C LEU A 108 4.13 2.99 -9.34
N CYS A 109 4.36 4.28 -9.59
CA CYS A 109 4.85 5.20 -8.55
C CYS A 109 3.90 5.27 -7.36
N PHE A 110 2.58 5.32 -7.59
CA PHE A 110 1.59 5.29 -6.51
C PHE A 110 1.61 3.97 -5.72
N MET A 111 1.77 2.81 -6.38
CA MET A 111 1.92 1.53 -5.66
C MET A 111 3.16 1.52 -4.75
N ILE A 112 4.28 2.04 -5.23
CA ILE A 112 5.52 2.16 -4.45
C ILE A 112 5.30 3.12 -3.27
N LEU A 113 4.62 4.24 -3.51
CA LEU A 113 4.31 5.22 -2.48
C LEU A 113 3.43 4.61 -1.38
N ASP A 114 2.39 3.85 -1.74
CA ASP A 114 1.52 3.16 -0.77
C ASP A 114 2.31 2.19 0.11
N ILE A 115 3.24 1.44 -0.48
CA ILE A 115 4.13 0.53 0.26
C ILE A 115 5.01 1.29 1.25
N ILE A 116 5.62 2.40 0.81
CA ILE A 116 6.44 3.24 1.68
C ILE A 116 5.59 3.81 2.82
N LEU A 117 4.35 4.23 2.54
CA LEU A 117 3.42 4.71 3.56
C LEU A 117 3.08 3.61 4.57
N TYR A 118 2.71 2.41 4.11
CA TYR A 118 2.41 1.29 5.01
C TYR A 118 3.62 0.92 5.88
N PHE A 119 4.82 0.92 5.31
CA PHE A 119 6.05 0.66 6.05
C PHE A 119 6.35 1.77 7.07
N THR A 120 6.09 3.03 6.70
CA THR A 120 6.23 4.17 7.60
C THR A 120 5.27 4.06 8.79
N PHE A 121 4.00 3.72 8.55
CA PHE A 121 3.03 3.50 9.62
C PHE A 121 3.43 2.34 10.55
N LEU A 122 3.97 1.27 9.98
CA LEU A 122 4.49 0.14 10.76
C LEU A 122 5.61 0.59 11.71
N ILE A 123 6.61 1.32 11.20
CA ILE A 123 7.73 1.84 12.01
C ILE A 123 7.23 2.82 13.06
N MET A 124 6.33 3.73 12.69
CA MET A 124 5.77 4.69 13.65
C MET A 124 5.04 3.98 14.78
N TYR A 125 4.26 2.95 14.47
CA TYR A 125 3.55 2.18 15.49
C TYR A 125 4.51 1.47 16.44
N ASP A 126 5.52 0.77 15.91
CA ASP A 126 6.56 0.11 16.72
C ASP A 126 7.29 1.12 17.61
N SER A 127 7.66 2.29 17.07
CA SER A 127 8.34 3.34 17.84
C SER A 127 7.49 3.89 19.00
N LEU A 128 6.17 3.98 18.84
CA LEU A 128 5.26 4.41 19.90
C LEU A 128 5.20 3.39 21.03
N GLU A 129 5.18 2.09 20.71
CA GLU A 129 5.22 1.02 21.71
C GLU A 129 6.54 1.05 22.52
N TRP A 130 7.68 1.22 21.85
CA TRP A 130 8.97 1.40 22.51
C TRP A 130 8.97 2.62 23.42
N CYS A 131 8.46 3.77 22.95
CA CYS A 131 8.36 4.97 23.77
C CYS A 131 7.46 4.78 25.01
N ALA A 132 6.34 4.08 24.87
CA ALA A 132 5.45 3.75 25.99
C ALA A 132 6.15 2.85 27.01
N LEU A 133 6.84 1.80 26.56
CA LEU A 133 7.64 0.92 27.42
C LEU A 133 8.74 1.67 28.17
N PHE A 134 9.46 2.58 27.49
CA PHE A 134 10.48 3.40 28.14
C PHE A 134 9.88 4.34 29.20
N ALA A 135 8.71 4.93 28.93
CA ALA A 135 8.01 5.76 29.91
C ALA A 135 7.60 4.95 31.15
N ASP A 136 7.08 3.75 30.97
CA ASP A 136 6.69 2.85 32.08
C ASP A 136 7.91 2.43 32.92
N VAL A 137 9.02 2.08 32.29
CA VAL A 137 10.27 1.77 33.00
C VAL A 137 10.76 2.99 33.80
N PHE A 138 10.73 4.19 33.22
CA PHE A 138 11.16 5.42 33.91
C PHE A 138 10.29 5.74 35.12
N THR A 139 8.96 5.54 35.03
CA THR A 139 8.07 5.78 36.16
C THR A 139 8.28 4.77 37.28
N ILE A 140 8.54 3.50 36.96
CA ILE A 140 8.87 2.46 37.95
C ILE A 140 10.19 2.76 38.66
N VAL A 141 11.23 3.16 37.91
CA VAL A 141 12.53 3.54 38.47
C VAL A 141 12.40 4.78 39.36
N ARG A 142 11.60 5.77 38.96
CA ARG A 142 11.36 6.98 39.76
C ARG A 142 10.62 6.67 41.07
N LYS A 143 9.66 5.75 41.06
CA LYS A 143 8.95 5.29 42.27
C LYS A 143 9.84 4.47 43.22
N LYS A 144 10.91 3.85 42.72
CA LYS A 144 11.88 3.08 43.52
C LYS A 144 12.99 3.91 44.15
N LYS A 145 13.09 5.22 43.89
CA LYS A 145 13.99 6.09 44.67
C LYS A 145 13.40 6.26 46.08
N PRO A 146 14.05 5.74 47.14
CA PRO A 146 13.63 6.09 48.49
C PRO A 146 13.81 7.59 48.67
N VAL A 147 12.79 8.25 49.20
CA VAL A 147 12.90 9.64 49.67
C VAL A 147 13.89 9.60 50.84
N SER A 148 15.15 9.93 50.57
CA SER A 148 16.15 10.15 51.61
C SER A 148 15.80 11.46 52.31
N PHE A 149 15.15 11.35 53.48
CA PHE A 149 15.10 12.39 54.49
C PHE A 149 16.42 12.42 55.27
#